data_AF-A0A1C4K996-F1
#
_entry.id   AF-A0A1C4K996-F1
#
_cell.length_a   1.000
_cell.length_b   1.000
_cell.length_c   1.000
_cell.angle_alpha   90.00
_cell.angle_beta   90.00
_cell.angle_gamma   90.00
#
_symmetry.space_group_name_H-M   'P 1'
#
loop_
_entity.id
_entity.type
_entity.pdbx_description
1 polymer ?
#
loop_
_entity_poly.entity_id
_entity_poly.type
_entity_poly.pdbx_seq_one_letter_code
_entity_poly.pdbx_strand_id
1 'polypeptide(L)'
;MRTSICHGRVIGAVLCCTALVLAATGTAAAHPGPRTGTERQVLPAGDGWGSSSTGTTGGAAADAAHVRTVTTWDGFKAALAEGGSAPKIIKVLGTIDADGPDCASFAADGWDFDTYLATYAPEVWGRTRNLDDEPADSPEGLRRASAARQDASIKAFVPANTTIVGVGRDAGFKGASLQIKGVDNVIVRNLTFESPLDCFPQWDPTDTADGNWNSEYDSTVLYGATHVWMDHNTFTDGDHPDSTLPYYYGRIFEQHDGELDIVKGSDHVTASWNVFADHDKTILIGNSDSASTAAVDRGHLKVTLHHNLFSGLVERAPRVRFGQVDSYNNHFVAEEGYGYSYGIGLESRLVAEHNAFTLADGVRAGSILKKWSESSLTADDNWVNGVRTDLIAVHNAQIPAETLTAGAGWTPTLRPRVDRPQAVPHLVDRGAGAGHLG
;
A
#
# COMPACT_ATOMS: atom_id res chain seq x y z
N MET A 1 -28.89 100.96 9.38
CA MET A 1 -28.59 101.72 10.61
C MET A 1 -28.03 100.76 11.63
N ARG A 2 -26.88 101.11 12.23
CA ARG A 2 -26.47 100.91 13.64
C ARG A 2 -26.96 99.63 14.33
N THR A 3 -26.15 98.75 14.93
CA THR A 3 -24.88 98.99 15.65
C THR A 3 -24.28 97.63 16.04
N SER A 4 -22.95 97.53 15.97
CA SER A 4 -22.14 96.54 16.67
C SER A 4 -22.22 96.70 18.19
N ILE A 5 -22.15 95.59 18.93
CA ILE A 5 -21.48 95.54 20.24
C ILE A 5 -20.69 94.23 20.32
N CYS A 6 -19.36 94.37 20.30
CA CYS A 6 -18.40 93.34 20.70
C CYS A 6 -18.55 93.00 22.20
N HIS A 7 -18.12 91.81 22.62
CA HIS A 7 -16.91 91.61 23.45
C HIS A 7 -16.83 90.16 23.95
N GLY A 8 -15.59 89.65 24.03
CA GLY A 8 -15.22 88.66 25.04
C GLY A 8 -15.02 87.23 24.57
N ARG A 9 -13.81 86.92 24.09
CA ARG A 9 -13.26 85.55 24.10
C ARG A 9 -12.93 85.15 25.53
N VAL A 10 -13.38 83.97 25.98
CA VAL A 10 -12.63 83.13 26.93
C VAL A 10 -12.77 81.67 26.50
N ILE A 11 -11.63 81.02 26.36
CA ILE A 11 -11.45 79.62 25.98
C ILE A 11 -11.71 78.74 27.21
N GLY A 12 -12.53 77.70 27.05
CA GLY A 12 -12.68 76.61 28.00
C GLY A 12 -13.03 75.33 27.24
N ALA A 13 -12.04 74.46 27.05
CA ALA A 13 -12.22 73.17 26.41
C ALA A 13 -13.00 72.23 27.35
N VAL A 14 -14.15 71.74 26.88
CA VAL A 14 -14.93 70.69 27.55
C VAL A 14 -14.87 69.44 26.68
N LEU A 15 -14.27 68.38 27.24
CA LEU A 15 -14.33 67.03 26.69
C LEU A 15 -15.77 66.51 26.80
N CYS A 16 -16.41 66.26 25.65
CA CYS A 16 -17.66 65.51 25.58
C CYS A 16 -17.36 64.00 25.63
N CYS A 17 -17.64 63.36 26.77
CA CYS A 17 -17.82 61.91 26.84
C CYS A 17 -19.27 61.56 26.47
N THR A 18 -19.50 61.20 25.20
CA THR A 18 -20.73 60.52 24.78
C THR A 18 -20.68 59.06 25.22
N ALA A 19 -21.57 58.69 26.14
CA ALA A 19 -21.83 57.29 26.49
C ALA A 19 -22.55 56.59 25.33
N LEU A 20 -21.86 55.66 24.68
CA LEU A 20 -22.44 54.74 23.69
C LEU A 20 -22.95 53.51 24.45
N VAL A 21 -24.27 53.29 24.45
CA VAL A 21 -24.87 52.05 24.96
C VAL A 21 -24.63 50.96 23.91
N LEU A 22 -23.67 50.07 24.14
CA LEU A 22 -23.52 48.84 23.35
C LEU A 22 -24.52 47.79 23.85
N ALA A 23 -25.46 47.42 22.98
CA ALA A 23 -26.20 46.18 23.12
C ALA A 23 -25.21 45.00 22.95
N ALA A 24 -24.97 44.26 24.02
CA ALA A 24 -24.22 43.01 23.98
C ALA A 24 -25.09 41.93 23.32
N THR A 25 -25.01 41.81 21.99
CA THR A 25 -25.37 40.57 21.31
C THR A 25 -24.31 39.55 21.67
N GLY A 26 -24.66 38.62 22.57
CA GLY A 26 -23.79 37.51 22.91
C GLY A 26 -23.40 36.76 21.63
N THR A 27 -22.13 36.86 21.25
CA THR A 27 -21.53 35.94 20.30
C THR A 27 -21.47 34.60 21.02
N ALA A 28 -22.44 33.72 20.76
CA ALA A 28 -22.26 32.31 21.04
C ALA A 28 -21.00 31.89 20.29
N ALA A 29 -19.91 31.70 21.03
CA ALA A 29 -18.74 31.01 20.52
C ALA A 29 -19.26 29.65 20.06
N ALA A 30 -19.29 29.45 18.75
CA ALA A 30 -19.46 28.14 18.16
C ALA A 30 -18.38 27.27 18.81
N HIS A 31 -18.79 26.40 19.72
CA HIS A 31 -17.91 25.36 20.19
C HIS A 31 -17.45 24.62 18.94
N PRO A 32 -16.13 24.41 18.74
CA PRO A 32 -15.72 23.48 17.70
C PRO A 32 -16.48 22.19 18.02
N GLY A 33 -17.30 21.72 17.08
CA GLY A 33 -17.85 20.38 17.19
C GLY A 33 -16.71 19.41 17.47
N PRO A 34 -16.95 18.29 18.15
CA PRO A 34 -15.89 17.32 18.41
C PRO A 34 -15.16 17.06 17.11
N ARG A 35 -13.85 17.37 17.06
CA ARG A 35 -13.01 16.99 15.92
C ARG A 35 -13.21 15.49 15.76
N THR A 36 -13.75 15.07 14.61
CA THR A 36 -13.87 13.65 14.30
C THR A 36 -12.47 13.07 14.38
N GLY A 37 -12.28 12.08 15.26
CA GLY A 37 -10.99 11.39 15.39
C GLY A 37 -10.56 10.82 14.04
N THR A 38 -9.25 10.63 13.86
CA THR A 38 -8.66 10.07 12.64
C THR A 38 -9.29 8.74 12.26
N GLU A 39 -9.74 7.98 13.25
CA GLU A 39 -10.45 6.71 13.09
C GLU A 39 -11.83 6.79 12.41
N ARG A 40 -12.41 8.00 12.29
CA ARG A 40 -13.71 8.24 11.62
C ARG A 40 -13.58 9.03 10.32
N GLN A 41 -12.36 9.33 9.89
CA GLN A 41 -12.14 9.94 8.58
C GLN A 41 -12.45 8.93 7.46
N VAL A 42 -12.91 9.46 6.35
CA VAL A 42 -13.26 8.69 5.14
C VAL A 42 -12.44 9.21 3.97
N LEU A 43 -12.31 8.40 2.91
CA LEU A 43 -11.62 8.82 1.69
C LEU A 43 -12.39 10.00 1.06
N PRO A 44 -11.75 11.15 0.79
CA PRO A 44 -12.44 12.28 0.19
C PRO A 44 -13.00 11.97 -1.19
N ALA A 45 -14.14 12.59 -1.53
CA ALA A 45 -14.71 12.46 -2.87
C ALA A 45 -13.73 13.00 -3.92
N GLY A 46 -13.51 12.21 -4.99
CA GLY A 46 -12.56 12.54 -6.04
C GLY A 46 -11.12 12.14 -5.75
N ASP A 47 -10.82 11.53 -4.61
CA ASP A 47 -9.49 11.07 -4.21
C ASP A 47 -9.20 9.64 -4.71
N GLY A 48 -8.82 9.54 -5.98
CA GLY A 48 -8.51 8.26 -6.64
C GLY A 48 -9.71 7.34 -6.84
N TRP A 49 -9.44 6.16 -7.39
CA TRP A 49 -10.47 5.17 -7.73
C TRP A 49 -11.26 4.65 -6.53
N GLY A 50 -10.67 4.61 -5.33
CA GLY A 50 -11.39 4.26 -4.09
C GLY A 50 -12.54 5.22 -3.76
N SER A 51 -12.47 6.47 -4.24
CA SER A 51 -13.52 7.47 -4.00
C SER A 51 -14.71 7.37 -4.95
N SER A 52 -14.61 6.52 -5.98
CA SER A 52 -15.62 6.44 -7.02
C SER A 52 -16.89 5.72 -6.57
N SER A 53 -18.00 5.96 -7.28
CA SER A 53 -19.32 5.38 -6.98
C SER A 53 -19.80 5.65 -5.55
N THR A 54 -19.87 4.63 -4.68
CA THR A 54 -20.25 4.76 -3.27
C THR A 54 -19.14 5.34 -2.38
N GLY A 55 -17.89 5.36 -2.87
CA GLY A 55 -16.71 5.79 -2.14
C GLY A 55 -16.32 4.85 -1.00
N THR A 56 -15.23 5.19 -0.30
CA THR A 56 -14.71 4.41 0.83
C THR A 56 -14.91 5.16 2.15
N THR A 57 -15.78 4.63 2.99
CA THR A 57 -16.10 5.15 4.34
C THR A 57 -15.65 4.25 5.49
N GLY A 58 -15.24 3.02 5.18
CA GLY A 58 -14.82 2.02 6.15
C GLY A 58 -15.84 1.84 7.27
N GLY A 59 -15.35 1.88 8.49
CA GLY A 59 -16.14 1.81 9.72
C GLY A 59 -16.54 3.16 10.30
N ALA A 60 -16.47 4.27 9.56
CA ALA A 60 -16.69 5.61 10.13
C ALA A 60 -18.03 5.77 10.87
N ALA A 61 -19.05 4.99 10.48
CA ALA A 61 -20.38 4.93 11.09
C ALA A 61 -20.49 3.98 12.31
N ALA A 62 -19.39 3.38 12.79
CA ALA A 62 -19.39 2.46 13.91
C ALA A 62 -19.97 3.11 15.17
N ASP A 63 -20.91 2.42 15.81
CA ASP A 63 -21.38 2.81 17.14
C ASP A 63 -20.29 2.57 18.20
N ALA A 64 -20.52 3.06 19.42
CA ALA A 64 -19.55 2.92 20.51
C ALA A 64 -19.25 1.45 20.86
N ALA A 65 -20.21 0.55 20.63
CA ALA A 65 -20.04 -0.88 20.87
C ALA A 65 -19.23 -1.57 19.76
N HIS A 66 -18.92 -0.93 18.64
CA HIS A 66 -18.08 -1.47 17.56
C HIS A 66 -16.79 -0.67 17.34
N VAL A 67 -16.40 0.13 18.34
CA VAL A 67 -15.05 0.71 18.42
C VAL A 67 -14.23 -0.09 19.42
N ARG A 68 -13.09 -0.64 18.99
CA ARG A 68 -12.19 -1.46 19.81
C ARG A 68 -10.77 -0.90 19.75
N THR A 69 -10.04 -0.99 20.85
CA THR A 69 -8.59 -0.81 20.87
C THR A 69 -7.96 -2.16 21.19
N VAL A 70 -6.97 -2.55 20.40
CA VAL A 70 -6.31 -3.85 20.50
C VAL A 70 -4.80 -3.67 20.61
N THR A 71 -4.18 -4.58 21.36
CA THR A 71 -2.73 -4.60 21.63
C THR A 71 -2.14 -6.00 21.48
N THR A 72 -2.95 -6.99 21.05
CA THR A 72 -2.53 -8.38 20.88
C THR A 72 -3.16 -8.94 19.62
N TRP A 73 -2.52 -9.94 19.03
CA TRP A 73 -2.97 -10.56 17.79
C TRP A 73 -4.32 -11.27 17.94
N ASP A 74 -4.49 -12.03 19.02
CA ASP A 74 -5.78 -12.65 19.35
C ASP A 74 -6.89 -11.61 19.58
N GLY A 75 -6.55 -10.49 20.24
CA GLY A 75 -7.49 -9.38 20.43
C GLY A 75 -7.91 -8.73 19.11
N PHE A 76 -6.97 -8.58 18.17
CA PHE A 76 -7.23 -8.08 16.83
C PHE A 76 -8.14 -9.03 16.04
N LYS A 77 -7.82 -10.33 15.97
CA LYS A 77 -8.66 -11.33 15.29
C LYS A 77 -10.06 -11.41 15.91
N ALA A 78 -10.18 -11.34 17.23
CA ALA A 78 -11.48 -11.31 17.91
C ALA A 78 -12.29 -10.06 17.56
N ALA A 79 -11.65 -8.88 17.49
CA ALA A 79 -12.31 -7.63 17.11
C ALA A 79 -12.81 -7.65 15.65
N LEU A 80 -12.10 -8.33 14.74
CA LEU A 80 -12.54 -8.53 13.36
C LEU A 80 -13.77 -9.44 13.27
N ALA A 81 -13.81 -10.52 14.07
CA ALA A 81 -14.92 -11.47 14.07
C ALA A 81 -16.22 -10.90 14.69
N GLU A 82 -16.12 -9.85 15.51
CA GLU A 82 -17.25 -9.25 16.21
C GLU A 82 -18.14 -8.39 15.28
N GLY A 83 -19.46 -8.49 15.46
CA GLY A 83 -20.42 -7.56 14.81
C GLY A 83 -20.69 -7.82 13.33
N GLY A 84 -20.11 -8.88 12.72
CA GLY A 84 -20.36 -9.24 11.32
C GLY A 84 -20.03 -8.08 10.36
N SER A 85 -20.98 -7.70 9.51
CA SER A 85 -20.83 -6.59 8.55
C SER A 85 -21.20 -5.21 9.09
N ALA A 86 -21.53 -5.09 10.39
CA ALA A 86 -21.76 -3.78 11.00
C ALA A 86 -20.51 -2.90 10.89
N PRO A 87 -20.65 -1.58 10.65
CA PRO A 87 -19.51 -0.67 10.63
C PRO A 87 -18.69 -0.79 11.91
N LYS A 88 -17.38 -0.99 11.79
CA LYS A 88 -16.50 -1.19 12.95
C LYS A 88 -15.16 -0.47 12.81
N ILE A 89 -14.64 -0.01 13.94
CA ILE A 89 -13.35 0.68 14.03
C ILE A 89 -12.45 -0.13 14.96
N ILE A 90 -11.29 -0.54 14.46
CA ILE A 90 -10.27 -1.26 15.22
C ILE A 90 -9.03 -0.38 15.29
N LYS A 91 -8.73 0.07 16.50
CA LYS A 91 -7.57 0.91 16.81
C LYS A 91 -6.42 0.01 17.29
N VAL A 92 -5.32 -0.01 16.55
CA VAL A 92 -4.12 -0.77 16.92
C VAL A 92 -3.23 0.11 17.78
N LEU A 93 -2.87 -0.36 18.98
CA LEU A 93 -2.01 0.37 19.90
C LEU A 93 -0.70 -0.41 20.11
N GLY A 94 0.41 0.21 19.71
CA GLY A 94 1.73 -0.42 19.68
C GLY A 94 1.86 -1.46 18.56
N THR A 95 2.99 -2.14 18.54
CA THR A 95 3.27 -3.23 17.60
C THR A 95 2.63 -4.52 18.09
N ILE A 96 1.80 -5.14 17.24
CA ILE A 96 1.19 -6.44 17.48
C ILE A 96 1.98 -7.50 16.72
N ASP A 97 2.56 -8.44 17.45
CA ASP A 97 3.32 -9.56 16.89
C ASP A 97 2.38 -10.72 16.51
N ALA A 98 2.45 -11.16 15.26
CA ALA A 98 1.72 -12.29 14.69
C ALA A 98 2.63 -13.47 14.29
N ASP A 99 3.96 -13.34 14.34
CA ASP A 99 4.93 -14.36 13.89
C ASP A 99 4.85 -15.66 14.71
N GLY A 100 4.24 -15.61 15.90
CA GLY A 100 4.22 -16.73 16.82
C GLY A 100 5.60 -16.93 17.49
N PRO A 101 5.78 -17.99 18.29
CA PRO A 101 7.00 -18.16 19.06
C PRO A 101 8.22 -18.55 18.20
N ASP A 102 8.04 -19.43 17.22
CA ASP A 102 9.05 -19.85 16.23
C ASP A 102 8.43 -20.72 15.11
N CYS A 103 9.18 -20.93 14.03
CA CYS A 103 8.78 -21.80 12.92
C CYS A 103 8.53 -23.26 13.34
N ALA A 104 9.23 -23.76 14.37
CA ALA A 104 9.06 -25.14 14.82
C ALA A 104 7.65 -25.36 15.42
N SER A 105 7.03 -24.32 15.97
CA SER A 105 5.66 -24.38 16.49
C SER A 105 4.60 -24.67 15.41
N PHE A 106 4.91 -24.38 14.13
CA PHE A 106 4.04 -24.65 13.00
C PHE A 106 4.36 -25.96 12.27
N ALA A 107 5.51 -26.60 12.56
CA ALA A 107 5.95 -27.81 11.85
C ALA A 107 4.99 -28.99 12.04
N ALA A 108 4.64 -29.67 10.94
CA ALA A 108 3.89 -30.93 10.96
C ALA A 108 4.71 -32.06 11.62
N ASP A 109 4.04 -33.05 12.20
CA ASP A 109 4.72 -34.20 12.80
C ASP A 109 5.54 -34.94 11.73
N GLY A 110 6.84 -35.09 11.98
CA GLY A 110 7.77 -35.70 11.03
C GLY A 110 8.31 -34.75 9.95
N TRP A 111 7.93 -33.47 9.96
CA TRP A 111 8.60 -32.45 9.14
C TRP A 111 10.08 -32.37 9.47
N ASP A 112 10.92 -32.44 8.44
CA ASP A 112 12.37 -32.32 8.54
C ASP A 112 12.90 -31.63 7.28
N PHE A 113 13.48 -30.45 7.45
CA PHE A 113 13.91 -29.61 6.33
C PHE A 113 15.12 -30.21 5.60
N ASP A 114 16.02 -30.89 6.31
CA ASP A 114 17.16 -31.58 5.68
C ASP A 114 16.69 -32.72 4.76
N THR A 115 15.67 -33.47 5.19
CA THR A 115 15.02 -34.50 4.36
C THR A 115 14.33 -33.87 3.15
N TYR A 116 13.63 -32.74 3.30
CA TYR A 116 13.06 -31.99 2.18
C TYR A 116 14.15 -31.60 1.17
N LEU A 117 15.26 -31.04 1.68
CA LEU A 117 16.38 -30.61 0.85
C LEU A 117 17.05 -31.76 0.10
N ALA A 118 17.28 -32.89 0.78
CA ALA A 118 17.88 -34.06 0.16
C ALA A 118 16.97 -34.70 -0.90
N THR A 119 15.65 -34.68 -0.68
CA THR A 119 14.67 -35.32 -1.57
C THR A 119 14.47 -34.53 -2.85
N TYR A 120 14.38 -33.19 -2.75
CA TYR A 120 14.02 -32.31 -3.86
C TYR A 120 15.20 -31.54 -4.47
N ALA A 121 16.43 -31.89 -4.07
CA ALA A 121 17.64 -31.39 -4.70
C ALA A 121 17.58 -31.57 -6.23
N PRO A 122 17.91 -30.55 -7.05
CA PRO A 122 17.84 -30.65 -8.50
C PRO A 122 18.62 -31.83 -9.11
N GLU A 123 19.68 -32.27 -8.44
CA GLU A 123 20.50 -33.42 -8.82
C GLU A 123 19.81 -34.77 -8.61
N VAL A 124 18.80 -34.80 -7.72
CA VAL A 124 18.01 -35.99 -7.36
C VAL A 124 16.65 -35.97 -8.06
N TRP A 125 15.93 -34.85 -7.96
CA TRP A 125 14.56 -34.70 -8.45
C TRP A 125 14.47 -34.28 -9.92
N GLY A 126 15.46 -33.50 -10.38
CA GLY A 126 15.41 -32.82 -11.67
C GLY A 126 14.64 -31.49 -11.62
N ARG A 127 14.47 -30.89 -12.81
CA ARG A 127 13.93 -29.51 -12.99
C ARG A 127 12.68 -29.42 -13.86
N THR A 128 12.08 -30.55 -14.22
CA THR A 128 10.99 -30.58 -15.22
C THR A 128 9.61 -30.82 -14.62
N ARG A 129 9.52 -31.08 -13.32
CA ARG A 129 8.28 -31.41 -12.61
C ARG A 129 8.24 -30.63 -11.29
N ASN A 130 7.15 -29.91 -11.05
CA ASN A 130 6.90 -29.23 -9.79
C ASN A 130 6.49 -30.22 -8.68
N LEU A 131 6.31 -29.72 -7.46
CA LEU A 131 6.07 -30.55 -6.28
C LEU A 131 4.57 -30.65 -5.90
N ASP A 132 3.68 -29.97 -6.65
CA ASP A 132 2.26 -29.81 -6.29
C ASP A 132 1.52 -31.14 -6.11
N ASP A 133 1.85 -32.14 -6.93
CA ASP A 133 1.21 -33.46 -6.92
C ASP A 133 1.82 -34.45 -5.91
N GLU A 134 2.82 -34.06 -5.12
CA GLU A 134 3.46 -34.97 -4.17
C GLU A 134 2.49 -35.43 -3.06
N PRO A 135 2.55 -36.69 -2.59
CA PRO A 135 1.64 -37.22 -1.57
C PRO A 135 1.64 -36.44 -0.25
N ALA A 136 0.56 -36.52 0.52
CA ALA A 136 0.43 -35.79 1.80
C ALA A 136 1.45 -36.23 2.87
N ASP A 137 1.96 -37.46 2.80
CA ASP A 137 2.97 -38.03 3.69
C ASP A 137 4.41 -37.89 3.16
N SER A 138 4.60 -37.26 2.01
CA SER A 138 5.92 -36.88 1.48
C SER A 138 6.49 -35.68 2.24
N PRO A 139 7.80 -35.37 2.11
CA PRO A 139 8.36 -34.14 2.66
C PRO A 139 7.62 -32.89 2.18
N GLU A 140 7.24 -32.77 0.90
CA GLU A 140 6.43 -31.64 0.42
C GLU A 140 5.01 -31.64 1.02
N GLY A 141 4.41 -32.82 1.21
CA GLY A 141 3.12 -32.94 1.92
C GLY A 141 3.19 -32.40 3.35
N LEU A 142 4.27 -32.71 4.06
CA LEU A 142 4.54 -32.21 5.41
C LEU A 142 4.89 -30.71 5.42
N ARG A 143 5.60 -30.20 4.40
CA ARG A 143 5.83 -28.76 4.22
C ARG A 143 4.50 -28.03 4.10
N ARG A 144 3.61 -28.46 3.20
CA ARG A 144 2.28 -27.87 3.01
C ARG A 144 1.43 -27.91 4.27
N ALA A 145 1.47 -29.02 5.01
CA ALA A 145 0.76 -29.12 6.28
C ALA A 145 1.32 -28.15 7.34
N SER A 146 2.63 -27.87 7.32
CA SER A 146 3.29 -26.91 8.20
C SER A 146 2.95 -25.46 7.82
N ALA A 147 3.05 -25.13 6.52
CA ALA A 147 2.63 -23.84 5.98
C ALA A 147 1.15 -23.54 6.32
N ALA A 148 0.24 -24.52 6.17
CA ALA A 148 -1.17 -24.36 6.51
C ALA A 148 -1.41 -24.05 8.01
N ARG A 149 -0.53 -24.50 8.91
CA ARG A 149 -0.61 -24.15 10.34
C ARG A 149 -0.17 -22.71 10.60
N GLN A 150 0.89 -22.26 9.93
CA GLN A 150 1.32 -20.86 9.99
C GLN A 150 0.27 -19.93 9.36
N ASP A 151 -0.23 -20.27 8.17
CA ASP A 151 -1.30 -19.57 7.46
C ASP A 151 -2.50 -19.26 8.39
N ALA A 152 -3.00 -20.28 9.09
CA ALA A 152 -4.11 -20.15 10.03
C ALA A 152 -3.77 -19.27 11.26
N SER A 153 -2.49 -19.16 11.61
CA SER A 153 -2.02 -18.33 12.71
C SER A 153 -1.95 -16.86 12.32
N ILE A 154 -1.28 -16.55 11.21
CA ILE A 154 -0.84 -15.20 10.83
C ILE A 154 -1.82 -14.45 9.95
N LYS A 155 -2.76 -15.14 9.29
CA LYS A 155 -3.77 -14.48 8.45
C LYS A 155 -4.92 -13.93 9.28
N ALA A 156 -5.31 -12.70 8.99
CA ALA A 156 -6.51 -12.07 9.55
C ALA A 156 -7.45 -11.58 8.44
N PHE A 157 -8.66 -12.10 8.42
CA PHE A 157 -9.67 -11.76 7.42
C PHE A 157 -10.46 -10.53 7.85
N VAL A 158 -10.39 -9.47 7.04
CA VAL A 158 -11.04 -8.19 7.32
C VAL A 158 -12.46 -8.19 6.74
N PRO A 159 -13.52 -8.01 7.56
CA PRO A 159 -14.87 -7.93 7.05
C PRO A 159 -15.16 -6.56 6.43
N ALA A 160 -16.25 -6.48 5.66
CA ALA A 160 -16.74 -5.22 5.09
C ALA A 160 -17.03 -4.15 6.16
N ASN A 161 -17.04 -2.88 5.74
CA ASN A 161 -17.32 -1.70 6.57
C ASN A 161 -16.37 -1.59 7.78
N THR A 162 -15.08 -1.75 7.54
CA THR A 162 -14.07 -1.78 8.60
C THR A 162 -13.05 -0.66 8.42
N THR A 163 -12.76 0.07 9.49
CA THR A 163 -11.58 0.95 9.57
C THR A 163 -10.60 0.35 10.57
N ILE A 164 -9.39 0.03 10.10
CA ILE A 164 -8.26 -0.34 10.95
C ILE A 164 -7.30 0.85 10.96
N VAL A 165 -6.95 1.33 12.14
CA VAL A 165 -6.10 2.51 12.27
C VAL A 165 -5.12 2.39 13.42
N GLY A 166 -3.85 2.72 13.17
CA GLY A 166 -2.84 2.78 14.21
C GLY A 166 -2.98 4.01 15.11
N VAL A 167 -2.72 3.83 16.41
CA VAL A 167 -2.72 4.89 17.42
C VAL A 167 -1.30 5.37 17.66
N GLY A 168 -1.06 6.67 17.47
CA GLY A 168 0.27 7.26 17.65
C GLY A 168 1.23 6.89 16.52
N ARG A 169 2.50 6.70 16.85
CA ARG A 169 3.59 6.52 15.86
C ARG A 169 4.10 5.10 15.70
N ASP A 170 3.88 4.28 16.71
CA ASP A 170 4.51 2.96 16.83
C ASP A 170 3.48 1.83 16.67
N ALA A 171 2.33 2.13 16.05
CA ALA A 171 1.28 1.15 15.83
C ALA A 171 1.55 0.35 14.56
N GLY A 172 1.38 -0.98 14.64
CA GLY A 172 1.71 -1.82 13.52
C GLY A 172 1.56 -3.31 13.79
N PHE A 173 1.99 -4.09 12.83
CA PHE A 173 2.05 -5.54 12.88
C PHE A 173 3.44 -6.04 12.51
N LYS A 174 3.91 -7.08 13.19
CA LYS A 174 5.01 -7.92 12.73
C LYS A 174 4.44 -9.27 12.34
N GLY A 175 4.84 -9.82 11.20
CA GLY A 175 4.48 -11.19 10.85
C GLY A 175 3.06 -11.41 10.37
N ALA A 176 2.26 -10.36 10.20
CA ALA A 176 0.83 -10.48 9.94
C ALA A 176 0.51 -10.40 8.46
N SER A 177 -0.45 -11.21 8.00
CA SER A 177 -1.02 -11.10 6.67
C SER A 177 -2.50 -10.69 6.74
N LEU A 178 -2.80 -9.44 6.37
CA LEU A 178 -4.16 -8.93 6.35
C LEU A 178 -4.87 -9.30 5.05
N GLN A 179 -5.96 -10.06 5.17
CA GLN A 179 -6.72 -10.60 4.06
C GLN A 179 -8.03 -9.80 3.89
N ILE A 180 -8.03 -8.86 2.94
CA ILE A 180 -9.23 -8.10 2.53
C ILE A 180 -9.83 -8.83 1.32
N LYS A 181 -10.70 -9.80 1.59
CA LYS A 181 -11.11 -10.80 0.59
C LYS A 181 -12.61 -10.85 0.39
N GLY A 182 -13.07 -10.54 -0.84
CA GLY A 182 -14.48 -10.61 -1.23
C GLY A 182 -15.38 -9.67 -0.45
N VAL A 183 -14.83 -8.55 0.03
CA VAL A 183 -15.52 -7.55 0.86
C VAL A 183 -15.44 -6.17 0.22
N ASP A 184 -16.34 -5.29 0.65
CA ASP A 184 -16.41 -3.90 0.23
C ASP A 184 -16.13 -2.96 1.39
N ASN A 185 -15.64 -1.76 1.10
CA ASN A 185 -15.60 -0.62 2.00
C ASN A 185 -14.68 -0.83 3.22
N VAL A 186 -13.37 -0.80 2.98
CA VAL A 186 -12.33 -1.01 4.02
C VAL A 186 -11.31 0.14 4.00
N ILE A 187 -10.91 0.59 5.19
CA ILE A 187 -9.87 1.60 5.40
C ILE A 187 -8.78 0.99 6.27
N VAL A 188 -7.52 1.11 5.86
CA VAL A 188 -6.33 0.70 6.63
C VAL A 188 -5.33 1.84 6.68
N ARG A 189 -5.04 2.36 7.88
CA ARG A 189 -4.27 3.60 8.02
C ARG A 189 -3.31 3.63 9.20
N ASN A 190 -2.22 4.39 9.07
CA ASN A 190 -1.30 4.71 10.17
C ASN A 190 -0.64 3.48 10.81
N LEU A 191 -0.34 2.44 10.03
CA LEU A 191 0.23 1.19 10.53
C LEU A 191 1.58 0.91 9.86
N THR A 192 2.56 0.48 10.65
CA THR A 192 3.75 -0.18 10.12
C THR A 192 3.47 -1.69 10.01
N PHE A 193 3.64 -2.26 8.83
CA PHE A 193 3.66 -3.68 8.55
C PHE A 193 5.12 -4.08 8.38
N GLU A 194 5.59 -4.94 9.26
CA GLU A 194 6.81 -5.71 9.04
C GLU A 194 6.40 -7.06 8.43
N SER A 195 6.97 -7.35 7.26
CA SER A 195 6.56 -8.44 6.37
C SER A 195 6.45 -9.78 7.09
N PRO A 196 5.45 -10.61 6.76
CA PRO A 196 5.41 -11.99 7.23
C PRO A 196 6.53 -12.81 6.61
N LEU A 197 7.30 -13.50 7.46
CA LEU A 197 8.24 -14.53 7.02
C LEU A 197 7.52 -15.86 6.84
N ASP A 198 7.55 -16.43 5.64
CA ASP A 198 7.14 -17.82 5.44
C ASP A 198 8.21 -18.76 6.00
N CYS A 199 7.84 -19.56 7.00
CA CYS A 199 8.72 -20.55 7.60
C CYS A 199 8.96 -21.77 6.68
N PHE A 200 8.10 -21.95 5.68
CA PHE A 200 8.10 -23.12 4.81
C PHE A 200 7.93 -22.76 3.32
N PRO A 201 8.78 -21.90 2.73
CA PRO A 201 8.74 -21.60 1.29
C PRO A 201 8.73 -22.87 0.45
N GLN A 202 7.94 -22.88 -0.62
CA GLN A 202 7.89 -23.99 -1.56
C GLN A 202 9.06 -23.89 -2.55
N TRP A 203 9.71 -25.02 -2.81
CA TRP A 203 10.65 -25.12 -3.94
C TRP A 203 9.88 -25.46 -5.21
N ASP A 204 9.97 -24.61 -6.23
CA ASP A 204 9.49 -24.93 -7.57
C ASP A 204 10.68 -25.08 -8.54
N PRO A 205 11.07 -26.32 -8.90
CA PRO A 205 12.14 -26.58 -9.87
C PRO A 205 11.84 -26.05 -11.28
N THR A 206 10.57 -25.75 -11.57
CA THR A 206 10.08 -25.31 -12.89
C THR A 206 9.88 -23.80 -12.99
N ASP A 207 9.99 -23.09 -11.86
CA ASP A 207 9.95 -21.63 -11.83
C ASP A 207 11.31 -21.07 -12.29
N THR A 208 11.31 -20.38 -13.43
CA THR A 208 12.51 -19.97 -14.17
C THR A 208 13.37 -21.16 -14.66
N ALA A 209 14.49 -20.87 -15.33
CA ALA A 209 15.42 -21.92 -15.77
C ALA A 209 16.17 -22.59 -14.60
N ASP A 210 16.26 -21.91 -13.46
CA ASP A 210 17.06 -22.31 -12.32
C ASP A 210 16.28 -22.84 -11.12
N GLY A 211 14.94 -22.84 -11.22
CA GLY A 211 14.04 -23.07 -10.10
C GLY A 211 13.98 -21.84 -9.18
N ASN A 212 12.96 -21.77 -8.35
CA ASN A 212 12.87 -20.72 -7.33
C ASN A 212 12.20 -21.19 -6.04
N TRP A 213 12.52 -20.53 -4.93
CA TRP A 213 11.74 -20.64 -3.70
C TRP A 213 10.61 -19.61 -3.75
N ASN A 214 9.40 -20.01 -3.38
CA ASN A 214 8.23 -19.15 -3.40
C ASN A 214 7.54 -19.20 -2.02
N SER A 215 7.28 -18.02 -1.47
CA SER A 215 6.54 -17.83 -0.22
C SER A 215 5.10 -17.39 -0.49
N GLU A 216 4.23 -17.52 0.50
CA GLU A 216 2.77 -17.38 0.32
C GLU A 216 2.15 -16.14 0.98
N TYR A 217 2.94 -15.34 1.69
CA TYR A 217 2.41 -14.33 2.60
C TYR A 217 2.79 -12.94 2.18
N ASP A 218 1.77 -12.14 1.86
CA ASP A 218 1.89 -10.70 1.75
C ASP A 218 1.48 -10.02 3.06
N SER A 219 2.06 -8.85 3.35
CA SER A 219 1.60 -7.99 4.46
C SER A 219 0.10 -7.69 4.34
N THR A 220 -0.37 -7.36 3.13
CA THR A 220 -1.78 -7.10 2.84
C THR A 220 -2.20 -7.61 1.46
N VAL A 221 -3.37 -8.26 1.39
CA VAL A 221 -3.95 -8.77 0.14
C VAL A 221 -5.37 -8.28 -0.04
N LEU A 222 -5.63 -7.67 -1.19
CA LEU A 222 -6.95 -7.30 -1.69
C LEU A 222 -7.34 -8.33 -2.75
N TYR A 223 -8.19 -9.27 -2.38
CA TYR A 223 -8.65 -10.35 -3.25
C TYR A 223 -10.13 -10.16 -3.56
N GLY A 224 -10.48 -9.76 -4.78
CA GLY A 224 -11.87 -9.48 -5.16
C GLY A 224 -12.55 -8.46 -4.24
N ALA A 225 -11.78 -7.53 -3.66
CA ALA A 225 -12.26 -6.52 -2.74
C ALA A 225 -12.55 -5.19 -3.45
N THR A 226 -13.53 -4.45 -2.95
CA THR A 226 -13.93 -3.16 -3.56
C THR A 226 -13.93 -2.00 -2.56
N HIS A 227 -13.67 -0.80 -3.05
CA HIS A 227 -13.66 0.43 -2.24
C HIS A 227 -12.70 0.32 -1.04
N VAL A 228 -11.41 0.18 -1.32
CA VAL A 228 -10.37 0.07 -0.29
C VAL A 228 -9.48 1.32 -0.29
N TRP A 229 -9.18 1.83 0.91
CA TRP A 229 -8.24 2.94 1.11
C TRP A 229 -7.09 2.52 2.03
N MET A 230 -5.89 2.45 1.45
CA MET A 230 -4.64 2.17 2.15
C MET A 230 -3.88 3.50 2.31
N ASP A 231 -3.81 4.08 3.51
CA ASP A 231 -3.24 5.42 3.68
C ASP A 231 -2.33 5.63 4.88
N HIS A 232 -1.18 6.27 4.66
CA HIS A 232 -0.16 6.49 5.70
C HIS A 232 0.25 5.20 6.41
N ASN A 233 0.43 4.11 5.66
CA ASN A 233 1.04 2.90 6.18
C ASN A 233 2.52 2.84 5.80
N THR A 234 3.31 2.07 6.54
CA THR A 234 4.68 1.72 6.19
C THR A 234 4.74 0.20 6.00
N PHE A 235 5.38 -0.26 4.93
CA PHE A 235 5.58 -1.67 4.58
C PHE A 235 7.08 -1.91 4.44
N THR A 236 7.62 -2.94 5.10
CA THR A 236 9.05 -3.26 5.08
C THR A 236 9.35 -4.68 5.58
N ASP A 237 10.44 -5.28 5.13
CA ASP A 237 10.95 -6.54 5.72
C ASP A 237 11.53 -6.37 7.14
N GLY A 238 11.73 -5.12 7.59
CA GLY A 238 12.10 -4.80 8.96
C GLY A 238 13.36 -5.51 9.45
N ASP A 239 13.22 -6.35 10.49
CA ASP A 239 14.36 -7.04 11.12
C ASP A 239 14.92 -8.20 10.27
N HIS A 240 14.26 -8.54 9.15
CA HIS A 240 14.53 -9.73 8.36
C HIS A 240 14.75 -9.47 6.86
N PRO A 241 15.57 -8.50 6.42
CA PRO A 241 15.73 -8.24 5.00
C PRO A 241 16.29 -9.45 4.24
N ASP A 242 15.90 -9.62 2.98
CA ASP A 242 16.30 -10.75 2.12
C ASP A 242 17.83 -11.01 2.10
N SER A 243 18.64 -9.96 2.23
CA SER A 243 20.11 -10.07 2.32
C SER A 243 20.62 -10.94 3.48
N THR A 244 19.78 -11.25 4.47
CA THR A 244 20.09 -12.12 5.62
C THR A 244 19.67 -13.58 5.40
N LEU A 245 18.91 -13.86 4.34
CA LEU A 245 18.34 -15.19 4.09
C LEU A 245 19.38 -16.16 3.51
N PRO A 246 19.28 -17.45 3.84
CA PRO A 246 20.20 -18.47 3.34
C PRO A 246 19.94 -18.78 1.87
N TYR A 247 20.87 -19.50 1.24
CA TYR A 247 20.73 -20.02 -0.11
C TYR A 247 20.64 -21.55 -0.11
N TYR A 248 19.68 -22.09 -0.86
CA TYR A 248 19.55 -23.52 -1.14
C TYR A 248 19.39 -23.75 -2.63
N TYR A 249 20.03 -24.79 -3.15
CA TYR A 249 20.07 -25.10 -4.59
C TYR A 249 20.60 -23.96 -5.48
N GLY A 250 21.42 -23.07 -4.91
CA GLY A 250 21.93 -21.89 -5.60
C GLY A 250 20.92 -20.76 -5.76
N ARG A 251 19.78 -20.83 -5.09
CA ARG A 251 18.72 -19.81 -5.05
C ARG A 251 18.58 -19.29 -3.62
N ILE A 252 18.23 -18.01 -3.48
CA ILE A 252 17.87 -17.46 -2.17
C ILE A 252 16.65 -18.22 -1.64
N PHE A 253 16.65 -18.54 -0.35
CA PHE A 253 15.50 -19.08 0.33
C PHE A 253 14.52 -17.93 0.57
N GLU A 254 13.79 -17.56 -0.48
CA GLU A 254 12.90 -16.41 -0.53
C GLU A 254 11.73 -16.60 0.45
N GLN A 255 11.81 -15.97 1.63
CA GLN A 255 10.83 -16.11 2.72
C GLN A 255 9.74 -15.02 2.70
N HIS A 256 9.86 -14.02 1.84
CA HIS A 256 8.84 -12.99 1.63
C HIS A 256 8.11 -13.20 0.30
N ASP A 257 6.84 -12.79 0.22
CA ASP A 257 6.17 -12.59 -1.06
C ASP A 257 6.05 -11.11 -1.41
N GLY A 258 4.86 -10.51 -1.34
CA GLY A 258 4.63 -9.09 -1.58
C GLY A 258 4.20 -8.28 -0.36
N GLU A 259 3.91 -7.00 -0.57
CA GLU A 259 3.49 -6.09 0.49
C GLU A 259 2.01 -5.72 0.38
N LEU A 260 1.61 -5.26 -0.81
CA LEU A 260 0.23 -4.90 -1.11
C LEU A 260 -0.19 -5.49 -2.46
N ASP A 261 -0.80 -6.67 -2.40
CA ASP A 261 -1.27 -7.37 -3.60
C ASP A 261 -2.74 -7.08 -3.88
N ILE A 262 -3.07 -6.74 -5.13
CA ILE A 262 -4.40 -6.34 -5.57
C ILE A 262 -4.82 -7.23 -6.74
N VAL A 263 -5.62 -8.25 -6.45
CA VAL A 263 -5.81 -9.39 -7.35
C VAL A 263 -7.27 -9.84 -7.46
N LYS A 264 -7.55 -10.66 -8.48
CA LYS A 264 -8.80 -11.42 -8.62
C LYS A 264 -10.07 -10.57 -8.58
N GLY A 265 -10.12 -9.56 -9.43
CA GLY A 265 -11.29 -8.70 -9.60
C GLY A 265 -11.43 -7.62 -8.53
N SER A 266 -10.41 -7.40 -7.69
CA SER A 266 -10.37 -6.22 -6.82
C SER A 266 -10.54 -4.95 -7.65
N ASP A 267 -11.24 -3.96 -7.12
CA ASP A 267 -11.60 -2.76 -7.89
C ASP A 267 -11.81 -1.55 -6.98
N HIS A 268 -11.67 -0.33 -7.51
CA HIS A 268 -11.88 0.89 -6.73
C HIS A 268 -10.96 0.96 -5.50
N VAL A 269 -9.65 1.00 -5.73
CA VAL A 269 -8.63 1.06 -4.66
C VAL A 269 -7.86 2.38 -4.74
N THR A 270 -7.62 3.01 -3.61
CA THR A 270 -6.65 4.13 -3.48
C THR A 270 -5.59 3.74 -2.45
N ALA A 271 -4.31 3.78 -2.84
CA ALA A 271 -3.19 3.71 -1.91
C ALA A 271 -2.45 5.06 -1.92
N SER A 272 -2.50 5.76 -0.80
CA SER A 272 -1.99 7.13 -0.69
C SER A 272 -1.04 7.33 0.48
N TRP A 273 0.00 8.14 0.31
CA TRP A 273 0.89 8.51 1.42
C TRP A 273 1.50 7.30 2.16
N ASN A 274 1.65 6.15 1.53
CA ASN A 274 2.31 4.99 2.15
C ASN A 274 3.82 5.04 1.91
N VAL A 275 4.59 4.37 2.76
CA VAL A 275 5.98 4.03 2.52
C VAL A 275 6.05 2.54 2.23
N PHE A 276 6.73 2.17 1.15
CA PHE A 276 7.15 0.81 0.86
C PHE A 276 8.68 0.82 0.80
N ALA A 277 9.33 0.06 1.67
CA ALA A 277 10.77 0.12 1.83
C ALA A 277 11.41 -1.26 1.99
N ASP A 278 12.62 -1.42 1.46
CA ASP A 278 13.52 -2.53 1.75
C ASP A 278 12.87 -3.91 1.55
N HIS A 279 12.36 -4.15 0.33
CA HIS A 279 11.60 -5.36 -0.02
C HIS A 279 11.74 -5.68 -1.52
N ASP A 280 11.61 -6.95 -1.91
CA ASP A 280 11.72 -7.38 -3.31
C ASP A 280 10.45 -7.07 -4.13
N LYS A 281 9.37 -7.84 -3.95
CA LYS A 281 8.21 -7.89 -4.85
C LYS A 281 7.01 -7.09 -4.32
N THR A 282 7.05 -5.77 -4.39
CA THR A 282 6.17 -4.93 -3.54
C THR A 282 4.66 -4.97 -3.84
N ILE A 283 4.22 -4.66 -5.06
CA ILE A 283 2.79 -4.47 -5.40
C ILE A 283 2.47 -5.16 -6.73
N LEU A 284 1.76 -6.29 -6.67
CA LEU A 284 1.19 -6.93 -7.85
C LEU A 284 -0.28 -6.51 -8.04
N ILE A 285 -0.59 -5.98 -9.24
CA ILE A 285 -1.96 -5.66 -9.65
C ILE A 285 -2.35 -6.60 -10.78
N GLY A 286 -3.16 -7.61 -10.45
CA GLY A 286 -3.55 -8.71 -11.34
C GLY A 286 -2.49 -9.80 -11.41
N ASN A 287 -2.79 -10.98 -10.87
CA ASN A 287 -1.76 -11.98 -10.54
C ASN A 287 -1.42 -12.97 -11.65
N SER A 288 -2.22 -13.09 -12.72
CA SER A 288 -1.99 -14.11 -13.74
C SER A 288 -2.48 -13.70 -15.12
N ASP A 289 -1.77 -14.17 -16.15
CA ASP A 289 -2.14 -14.02 -17.57
C ASP A 289 -3.11 -15.12 -18.04
N SER A 290 -3.42 -16.11 -17.19
CA SER A 290 -4.29 -17.24 -17.52
C SER A 290 -5.68 -16.78 -17.97
N ALA A 291 -6.29 -17.52 -18.89
CA ALA A 291 -7.62 -17.19 -19.40
C ALA A 291 -8.70 -17.11 -18.30
N SER A 292 -8.60 -17.94 -17.26
CA SER A 292 -9.49 -17.92 -16.10
C SER A 292 -9.32 -16.65 -15.27
N THR A 293 -8.10 -16.18 -15.06
CA THR A 293 -7.83 -14.92 -14.32
C THR A 293 -8.22 -13.71 -15.16
N ALA A 294 -7.89 -13.71 -16.45
CA ALA A 294 -8.26 -12.65 -17.37
C ALA A 294 -9.78 -12.47 -17.50
N ALA A 295 -10.57 -13.54 -17.34
CA ALA A 295 -12.03 -13.45 -17.32
C ALA A 295 -12.57 -12.73 -16.07
N VAL A 296 -11.81 -12.74 -14.96
CA VAL A 296 -12.16 -12.07 -13.70
C VAL A 296 -11.61 -10.64 -13.66
N ASP A 297 -10.40 -10.40 -14.14
CA ASP A 297 -9.71 -9.12 -13.94
C ASP A 297 -10.06 -8.07 -15.01
N ARG A 298 -10.47 -8.47 -16.22
CA ARG A 298 -10.84 -7.51 -17.27
C ARG A 298 -12.03 -6.65 -16.85
N GLY A 299 -11.83 -5.33 -16.85
CA GLY A 299 -12.84 -4.35 -16.42
C GLY A 299 -12.77 -3.96 -14.94
N HIS A 300 -11.92 -4.64 -14.17
CA HIS A 300 -11.64 -4.38 -12.76
C HIS A 300 -10.22 -3.80 -12.58
N LEU A 301 -9.64 -3.95 -11.39
CA LEU A 301 -8.29 -3.51 -11.03
C LEU A 301 -8.08 -2.00 -11.27
N LYS A 302 -9.10 -1.19 -10.98
CA LYS A 302 -8.97 0.27 -10.99
C LYS A 302 -8.32 0.72 -9.69
N VAL A 303 -7.06 1.12 -9.78
CA VAL A 303 -6.21 1.45 -8.63
C VAL A 303 -5.61 2.83 -8.82
N THR A 304 -5.60 3.65 -7.77
CA THR A 304 -4.85 4.90 -7.72
C THR A 304 -3.73 4.80 -6.69
N LEU A 305 -2.51 5.12 -7.10
CA LEU A 305 -1.33 5.23 -6.24
C LEU A 305 -0.87 6.69 -6.25
N HIS A 306 -0.90 7.38 -5.11
CA HIS A 306 -0.35 8.73 -5.06
C HIS A 306 0.34 9.11 -3.76
N HIS A 307 1.37 9.96 -3.87
CA HIS A 307 2.15 10.44 -2.73
C HIS A 307 2.78 9.32 -1.91
N ASN A 308 2.96 8.13 -2.48
CA ASN A 308 3.68 7.04 -1.82
C ASN A 308 5.19 7.23 -2.01
N LEU A 309 5.95 6.81 -1.01
CA LEU A 309 7.40 6.62 -1.08
C LEU A 309 7.69 5.15 -1.39
N PHE A 310 8.48 4.91 -2.42
CA PHE A 310 9.01 3.59 -2.79
C PHE A 310 10.53 3.68 -2.68
N SER A 311 11.15 3.03 -1.69
CA SER A 311 12.58 3.20 -1.40
C SER A 311 13.28 1.86 -1.21
N GLY A 312 14.44 1.64 -1.83
CA GLY A 312 15.20 0.40 -1.62
C GLY A 312 14.46 -0.86 -2.11
N LEU A 313 13.54 -0.71 -3.06
CA LEU A 313 12.76 -1.83 -3.62
C LEU A 313 13.47 -2.45 -4.82
N VAL A 314 13.31 -3.76 -5.01
CA VAL A 314 13.82 -4.46 -6.21
C VAL A 314 12.85 -4.30 -7.37
N GLU A 315 11.59 -4.72 -7.22
CA GLU A 315 10.62 -4.69 -8.31
C GLU A 315 9.15 -4.47 -7.90
N ARG A 316 8.28 -4.34 -8.90
CA ARG A 316 6.81 -4.26 -8.76
C ARG A 316 6.34 -3.07 -7.92
N ALA A 317 6.68 -1.86 -8.36
CA ALA A 317 6.16 -0.62 -7.78
C ALA A 317 5.28 0.20 -8.76
N PRO A 318 4.13 -0.31 -9.26
CA PRO A 318 3.62 -1.69 -9.25
C PRO A 318 3.95 -2.49 -10.53
N ARG A 319 3.65 -3.79 -10.52
CA ARG A 319 3.48 -4.58 -11.75
C ARG A 319 2.00 -4.76 -12.06
N VAL A 320 1.58 -4.40 -13.28
CA VAL A 320 0.16 -4.28 -13.65
C VAL A 320 -0.24 -5.24 -14.76
N ARG A 321 -1.42 -5.84 -14.63
CA ARG A 321 -2.19 -6.50 -15.68
C ARG A 321 -3.61 -5.98 -15.71
N PHE A 322 -4.21 -5.87 -16.90
CA PHE A 322 -5.61 -5.48 -17.20
C PHE A 322 -6.08 -4.09 -16.72
N GLY A 323 -5.78 -3.72 -15.47
CA GLY A 323 -6.35 -2.61 -14.75
C GLY A 323 -6.05 -1.23 -15.30
N GLN A 324 -6.97 -0.30 -15.02
CA GLN A 324 -6.76 1.13 -15.18
C GLN A 324 -6.08 1.68 -13.93
N VAL A 325 -4.74 1.70 -13.95
CA VAL A 325 -3.94 2.14 -12.81
C VAL A 325 -3.47 3.57 -13.02
N ASP A 326 -3.83 4.46 -12.10
CA ASP A 326 -3.37 5.85 -12.03
C ASP A 326 -2.24 5.95 -10.99
N SER A 327 -1.02 6.28 -11.41
CA SER A 327 0.12 6.47 -10.51
C SER A 327 0.64 7.91 -10.65
N TYR A 328 0.44 8.74 -9.62
CA TYR A 328 0.87 10.13 -9.68
C TYR A 328 1.45 10.70 -8.39
N ASN A 329 2.39 11.64 -8.50
CA ASN A 329 3.08 12.26 -7.37
C ASN A 329 3.70 11.26 -6.36
N ASN A 330 4.11 10.08 -6.80
CA ASN A 330 4.91 9.18 -5.99
C ASN A 330 6.40 9.53 -6.09
N HIS A 331 7.14 9.22 -5.03
CA HIS A 331 8.60 9.34 -5.00
C HIS A 331 9.22 7.93 -5.03
N PHE A 332 10.07 7.67 -6.01
CA PHE A 332 10.80 6.41 -6.15
C PHE A 332 12.28 6.66 -5.90
N VAL A 333 12.85 6.01 -4.89
CA VAL A 333 14.28 6.03 -4.57
C VAL A 333 14.85 4.65 -4.92
N ALA A 334 15.57 4.59 -6.03
CA ALA A 334 16.14 3.35 -6.56
C ALA A 334 17.64 3.26 -6.24
N GLU A 335 18.02 2.17 -5.57
CA GLU A 335 19.37 1.91 -5.08
C GLU A 335 20.03 0.75 -5.83
N GLU A 336 21.14 0.22 -5.29
CA GLU A 336 21.77 -1.00 -5.81
C GLU A 336 20.80 -2.18 -5.67
N GLY A 337 20.79 -3.10 -6.65
CA GLY A 337 19.86 -4.22 -6.70
C GLY A 337 18.50 -3.91 -7.36
N TYR A 338 18.22 -2.64 -7.67
CA TYR A 338 16.98 -2.23 -8.33
C TYR A 338 16.75 -2.91 -9.70
N GLY A 339 15.59 -3.55 -9.84
CA GLY A 339 15.08 -4.17 -11.07
C GLY A 339 14.26 -3.19 -11.92
N TYR A 340 13.06 -2.84 -11.46
CA TYR A 340 12.17 -1.87 -12.13
C TYR A 340 11.06 -1.34 -11.20
N SER A 341 10.47 -0.18 -11.50
CA SER A 341 9.27 0.31 -10.81
C SER A 341 8.01 -0.23 -11.50
N TYR A 342 7.79 0.16 -12.76
CA TYR A 342 6.54 -0.14 -13.46
C TYR A 342 6.65 -1.35 -14.38
N GLY A 343 5.95 -2.43 -14.01
CA GLY A 343 5.82 -3.62 -14.84
C GLY A 343 4.62 -3.52 -15.77
N ILE A 344 4.87 -3.50 -17.09
CA ILE A 344 3.85 -3.40 -18.14
C ILE A 344 3.42 -4.80 -18.58
N GLY A 345 2.49 -5.38 -17.82
CA GLY A 345 1.92 -6.71 -18.05
C GLY A 345 0.74 -6.73 -19.01
N LEU A 346 0.15 -7.91 -19.17
CA LEU A 346 -0.91 -8.21 -20.13
C LEU A 346 -2.09 -7.25 -19.99
N GLU A 347 -2.44 -6.59 -21.10
CA GLU A 347 -3.57 -5.66 -21.22
C GLU A 347 -3.56 -4.54 -20.17
N SER A 348 -2.40 -4.24 -19.58
CA SER A 348 -2.27 -3.17 -18.60
C SER A 348 -2.64 -1.81 -19.20
N ARG A 349 -3.30 -0.96 -18.41
CA ARG A 349 -3.70 0.39 -18.81
C ARG A 349 -3.15 1.38 -17.79
N LEU A 350 -1.82 1.45 -17.69
CA LEU A 350 -1.11 2.30 -16.73
C LEU A 350 -1.01 3.75 -17.22
N VAL A 351 -1.39 4.68 -16.36
CA VAL A 351 -1.09 6.11 -16.49
C VAL A 351 -0.18 6.49 -15.32
N ALA A 352 1.11 6.72 -15.60
CA ALA A 352 2.12 7.09 -14.62
C ALA A 352 2.59 8.52 -14.87
N GLU A 353 2.08 9.49 -14.13
CA GLU A 353 2.32 10.92 -14.40
C GLU A 353 2.80 11.69 -13.19
N HIS A 354 3.57 12.75 -13.39
CA HIS A 354 3.98 13.67 -12.33
C HIS A 354 4.74 13.02 -11.15
N ASN A 355 5.42 11.89 -11.38
CA ASN A 355 6.22 11.22 -10.36
C ASN A 355 7.66 11.74 -10.34
N ALA A 356 8.34 11.55 -9.22
CA ALA A 356 9.76 11.83 -9.08
C ALA A 356 10.54 10.53 -8.84
N PHE A 357 11.67 10.38 -9.53
CA PHE A 357 12.60 9.27 -9.40
C PHE A 357 13.96 9.82 -8.97
N THR A 358 14.50 9.29 -7.89
CA THR A 358 15.87 9.48 -7.44
C THR A 358 16.62 8.16 -7.66
N LEU A 359 17.48 8.14 -8.66
CA LEU A 359 18.25 6.96 -9.04
C LEU A 359 19.69 7.13 -8.56
N ALA A 360 20.21 6.12 -7.85
CA ALA A 360 21.62 6.02 -7.51
C ALA A 360 22.52 5.97 -8.76
N ASP A 361 23.80 6.30 -8.57
CA ASP A 361 24.79 6.23 -9.65
C ASP A 361 24.86 4.81 -10.23
N GLY A 362 24.81 4.71 -11.57
CA GLY A 362 24.82 3.43 -12.28
C GLY A 362 23.44 2.82 -12.53
N VAL A 363 22.39 3.25 -11.82
CA VAL A 363 21.02 2.83 -12.12
C VAL A 363 20.53 3.53 -13.38
N ARG A 364 20.10 2.74 -14.37
CA ARG A 364 19.68 3.26 -15.68
C ARG A 364 18.22 3.68 -15.65
N ALA A 365 17.93 4.92 -16.04
CA ALA A 365 16.55 5.40 -16.16
C ALA A 365 15.66 4.53 -17.08
N GLY A 366 16.24 3.83 -18.06
CA GLY A 366 15.50 2.90 -18.91
C GLY A 366 14.93 1.68 -18.19
N SER A 367 15.42 1.31 -17.00
CA SER A 367 14.86 0.22 -16.20
C SER A 367 13.66 0.65 -15.34
N ILE A 368 13.29 1.94 -15.30
CA ILE A 368 12.06 2.38 -14.63
C ILE A 368 10.82 1.65 -15.17
N LEU A 369 10.80 1.38 -16.47
CA LEU A 369 9.76 0.62 -17.14
C LEU A 369 10.29 -0.77 -17.50
N LYS A 370 9.47 -1.80 -17.30
CA LYS A 370 9.75 -3.17 -17.75
C LYS A 370 8.61 -3.70 -18.59
N LYS A 371 8.91 -4.17 -19.81
CA LYS A 371 7.92 -4.80 -20.67
C LYS A 371 7.74 -6.27 -20.30
N TRP A 372 6.51 -6.66 -20.00
CA TRP A 372 6.10 -8.06 -19.83
C TRP A 372 5.12 -8.52 -20.90
N SER A 373 4.42 -7.58 -21.55
CA SER A 373 3.49 -7.86 -22.65
C SER A 373 3.40 -6.69 -23.63
N GLU A 374 2.70 -6.90 -24.74
CA GLU A 374 2.37 -5.84 -25.71
C GLU A 374 1.21 -5.00 -25.15
N SER A 375 1.52 -4.03 -24.31
CA SER A 375 0.55 -3.09 -23.74
C SER A 375 1.10 -1.67 -23.73
N SER A 376 0.22 -0.70 -23.96
CA SER A 376 0.57 0.71 -24.03
C SER A 376 0.37 1.40 -22.68
N LEU A 377 1.21 2.40 -22.40
CA LEU A 377 1.16 3.20 -21.18
C LEU A 377 1.21 4.70 -21.47
N THR A 378 0.73 5.52 -20.54
CA THR A 378 0.99 6.96 -20.51
C THR A 378 2.02 7.25 -19.42
N ALA A 379 3.07 8.02 -19.72
CA ALA A 379 4.20 8.24 -18.81
C ALA A 379 4.64 9.73 -18.77
N ASP A 380 3.67 10.63 -18.71
CA ASP A 380 3.90 12.06 -18.94
C ASP A 380 4.39 12.82 -17.69
N ASP A 381 5.21 13.85 -17.91
CA ASP A 381 5.69 14.76 -16.86
C ASP A 381 6.37 14.10 -15.65
N ASN A 382 7.09 13.00 -15.87
CA ASN A 382 7.93 12.37 -14.85
C ASN A 382 9.30 13.03 -14.77
N TRP A 383 9.89 13.04 -13.57
CA TRP A 383 11.18 13.68 -13.30
C TRP A 383 12.17 12.66 -12.75
N VAL A 384 13.31 12.49 -13.41
CA VAL A 384 14.40 11.61 -12.97
C VAL A 384 15.59 12.47 -12.56
N ASN A 385 16.05 12.32 -11.32
CA ASN A 385 17.15 13.09 -10.73
C ASN A 385 17.02 14.60 -10.96
N GLY A 386 15.79 15.12 -10.79
CA GLY A 386 15.49 16.54 -10.94
C GLY A 386 15.41 17.04 -12.38
N VAL A 387 15.33 16.16 -13.38
CA VAL A 387 15.17 16.50 -14.80
C VAL A 387 13.90 15.86 -15.35
N ARG A 388 13.09 16.64 -16.08
CA ARG A 388 11.93 16.08 -16.80
C ARG A 388 12.39 15.05 -17.83
N THR A 389 11.85 13.84 -17.77
CA THR A 389 12.30 12.70 -18.58
C THR A 389 11.12 12.03 -19.27
N ASP A 390 11.26 11.78 -20.58
CA ASP A 390 10.36 10.91 -21.32
C ASP A 390 10.77 9.45 -21.04
N LEU A 391 10.06 8.80 -20.12
CA LEU A 391 10.40 7.46 -19.66
C LEU A 391 10.31 6.42 -20.78
N ILE A 392 9.35 6.56 -21.70
CA ILE A 392 9.15 5.63 -22.81
C ILE A 392 10.30 5.78 -23.82
N ALA A 393 10.65 7.01 -24.18
CA ALA A 393 11.75 7.26 -25.11
C ALA A 393 13.10 6.77 -24.52
N VAL A 394 13.35 7.03 -23.24
CA VAL A 394 14.58 6.57 -22.57
C VAL A 394 14.62 5.05 -22.49
N HIS A 395 13.52 4.39 -22.13
CA HIS A 395 13.42 2.93 -22.14
C HIS A 395 13.73 2.36 -23.53
N ASN A 396 13.03 2.84 -24.57
CA ASN A 396 13.19 2.34 -25.94
C ASN A 396 14.61 2.54 -26.49
N ALA A 397 15.29 3.62 -26.08
CA ALA A 397 16.68 3.87 -26.45
C ALA A 397 17.67 2.94 -25.74
N GLN A 398 17.44 2.63 -24.46
CA GLN A 398 18.36 1.85 -23.63
C GLN A 398 18.07 0.34 -23.62
N ILE A 399 16.87 -0.08 -24.03
CA ILE A 399 16.40 -1.47 -24.06
C ILE A 399 15.63 -1.72 -25.38
N PRO A 400 16.31 -1.66 -26.54
CA PRO A 400 15.65 -1.72 -27.85
C PRO A 400 15.01 -3.07 -28.19
N ALA A 401 15.30 -4.12 -27.41
CA ALA A 401 14.66 -5.43 -27.54
C ALA A 401 13.24 -5.48 -26.95
N GLU A 402 12.87 -4.51 -26.11
CA GLU A 402 11.64 -4.50 -25.32
C GLU A 402 10.82 -3.22 -25.56
N THR A 403 10.68 -2.78 -26.81
CA THR A 403 10.08 -1.48 -27.10
C THR A 403 8.64 -1.31 -26.56
N LEU A 404 8.40 -0.19 -25.90
CA LEU A 404 7.12 0.20 -25.33
C LEU A 404 6.41 1.22 -26.22
N THR A 405 5.07 1.19 -26.21
CA THR A 405 4.20 2.06 -26.99
C THR A 405 3.43 3.01 -26.07
N ALA A 406 3.32 4.28 -26.46
CA ALA A 406 2.59 5.27 -25.69
C ALA A 406 1.06 5.18 -25.86
N GLY A 407 0.32 5.62 -24.85
CA GLY A 407 -1.13 5.81 -24.85
C GLY A 407 -1.91 4.70 -24.17
N ALA A 408 -2.20 4.84 -22.87
CA ALA A 408 -3.01 3.88 -22.10
C ALA A 408 -4.50 3.79 -22.53
N GLY A 409 -4.95 4.73 -23.37
CA GLY A 409 -6.32 4.80 -23.89
C GLY A 409 -7.36 5.31 -22.89
N TRP A 410 -6.94 5.97 -21.82
CA TRP A 410 -7.82 6.66 -20.86
C TRP A 410 -7.05 7.79 -20.14
N THR A 411 -7.78 8.64 -19.42
CA THR A 411 -7.22 9.76 -18.64
C THR A 411 -7.85 9.77 -17.26
N PRO A 412 -7.05 9.82 -16.18
CA PRO A 412 -7.59 9.91 -14.82
C PRO A 412 -8.33 11.23 -14.59
N THR A 413 -9.44 11.16 -13.84
CA THR A 413 -10.27 12.34 -13.49
C THR A 413 -10.44 12.51 -11.98
N LEU A 414 -10.05 11.52 -11.18
CA LEU A 414 -10.18 11.47 -9.73
C LEU A 414 -8.84 11.84 -9.08
N ARG A 415 -8.37 13.07 -9.35
CA ARG A 415 -7.18 13.64 -8.72
C ARG A 415 -7.55 14.97 -8.06
N PRO A 416 -7.74 15.01 -6.73
CA PRO A 416 -8.21 16.22 -6.05
C PRO A 416 -7.10 17.29 -6.01
N ARG A 417 -5.84 16.86 -6.12
CA ARG A 417 -4.65 17.69 -6.17
C ARG A 417 -3.58 16.97 -6.97
N VAL A 418 -2.84 17.73 -7.78
CA VAL A 418 -1.60 17.26 -8.42
C VAL A 418 -0.51 18.27 -8.11
N ASP A 419 0.49 17.82 -7.37
CA ASP A 419 1.67 18.59 -7.03
C ASP A 419 2.70 18.59 -8.16
N ARG A 420 3.56 19.62 -8.15
CA ARG A 420 4.67 19.69 -9.10
C ARG A 420 5.67 18.58 -8.79
N PRO A 421 6.12 17.79 -9.78
CA PRO A 421 7.03 16.66 -9.55
C PRO A 421 8.30 17.03 -8.78
N GLN A 422 8.83 18.25 -8.96
CA GLN A 422 10.03 18.70 -8.25
C GLN A 422 9.81 18.88 -6.73
N ALA A 423 8.57 19.10 -6.30
CA ALA A 423 8.21 19.20 -4.89
C ALA A 423 7.91 17.82 -4.27
N VAL A 424 7.65 16.80 -5.10
CA VAL A 424 7.22 15.46 -4.66
C VAL A 424 8.20 14.84 -3.66
N PRO A 425 9.53 14.78 -3.91
CA PRO A 425 10.46 14.21 -2.94
C PRO A 425 10.30 14.86 -1.56
N HIS A 426 10.31 16.19 -1.50
CA HIS A 426 10.19 16.90 -0.24
C HIS A 426 8.85 16.70 0.48
N LEU A 427 7.75 16.63 -0.26
CA LEU A 427 6.41 16.44 0.31
C LEU A 427 6.24 15.01 0.81
N VAL A 428 6.59 14.03 -0.02
CA VAL A 428 6.42 12.61 0.26
C VAL A 428 7.37 12.15 1.36
N ASP A 429 8.65 12.50 1.33
CA ASP A 429 9.65 12.09 2.34
C ASP A 429 9.32 12.59 3.75
N ARG A 430 8.45 13.60 3.87
CA ARG A 430 8.02 14.18 5.15
C ARG A 430 6.61 13.79 5.58
N GLY A 431 5.80 13.33 4.63
CA GLY A 431 4.37 13.12 4.81
C GLY A 431 3.95 11.67 4.74
N ALA A 432 4.63 10.85 3.95
CA ALA A 432 4.27 9.46 3.77
C ALA A 432 4.69 8.58 4.96
N GLY A 433 3.94 7.50 5.16
CA GLY A 433 4.24 6.46 6.15
C GLY A 433 3.42 6.59 7.43
N ALA A 434 3.55 5.56 8.27
CA ALA A 434 2.93 5.52 9.58
C ALA A 434 3.50 6.59 10.53
N GLY A 435 2.69 7.01 11.50
CA GLY A 435 3.05 7.99 12.54
C GLY A 435 2.88 9.47 12.16
N HIS A 436 2.26 9.73 11.01
CA HIS A 436 2.00 11.08 10.50
C HIS A 436 0.56 11.58 10.72
N LEU A 437 -0.34 10.73 11.25
CA LEU A 437 -1.77 11.05 11.41
C LEU A 437 -2.21 11.49 12.82
N GLY A 438 -1.33 11.48 13.83
CA GLY A 438 -1.59 12.03 15.17
C GLY A 438 -1.44 11.06 16.32
#